data_AF-A0A7J2XXA2-F1
#
_entry.id   AF-A0A7J2XXA2-F1
#
_cell.length_a   1.000
_cell.length_b   1.000
_cell.length_c   1.000
_cell.angle_alpha   90.00
_cell.angle_beta   90.00
_cell.angle_gamma   90.00
#
_symmetry.space_group_name_H-M   'P 1'
#
loop_
_entity.id
_entity.type
_entity.pdbx_description
1 polymer ?
#
loop_
_entity_poly.entity_id
_entity_poly.type
_entity_poly.pdbx_seq_one_letter_code
_entity_poly.pdbx_strand_id
1 'polypeptide(L)'
;LGRGGVRALSISLGEETVTYLSIDCNNMVPDLRSFLDFNSVEGTKLIVSTTDTHETLATRVAYNPLGRECEGKIDCLMEIADQLKKVVRESIVEMRKVRVRYYRGCLNLPLIGEENMISLVSLMGLSSMAKGLLALSLTPQILIFLI
;
A
#
# COMPACT_ATOMS: atom_id res chain seq x y z
N LEU A 1 21.30 -4.28 -11.99
CA LEU A 1 20.41 -3.56 -11.04
C LEU A 1 19.17 -4.43 -10.89
N GLY A 2 18.85 -4.89 -9.67
CA GLY A 2 17.51 -5.48 -9.46
C GLY A 2 16.45 -4.46 -9.87
N ARG A 3 15.27 -4.91 -10.32
CA ARG A 3 14.17 -4.04 -10.79
C ARG A 3 13.43 -3.30 -9.64
N GLY A 4 14.08 -3.13 -8.50
CA GLY A 4 13.56 -2.39 -7.35
C GLY A 4 14.29 -1.06 -7.16
N GLY A 5 13.54 0.00 -6.92
CA GLY A 5 14.02 1.32 -6.53
C GLY A 5 13.64 1.65 -5.09
N VAL A 6 14.50 2.43 -4.43
CA VAL A 6 14.21 3.05 -3.14
C VAL A 6 14.28 4.56 -3.35
N ARG A 7 13.26 5.27 -2.87
CA ARG A 7 13.18 6.73 -2.96
C ARG A 7 12.89 7.29 -1.57
N ALA A 8 13.65 8.29 -1.15
CA ALA A 8 13.38 9.04 0.07
C ALA A 8 13.04 10.49 -0.28
N LEU A 9 12.05 11.04 0.42
CA LEU A 9 11.69 12.45 0.38
C LEU A 9 11.61 12.98 1.81
N SER A 10 12.59 13.79 2.19
CA SER A 10 12.60 14.50 3.46
C SER A 10 12.00 15.90 3.30
N ILE A 11 11.06 16.23 4.17
CA ILE A 11 10.39 17.53 4.21
C ILE A 11 10.57 18.08 5.62
N SER A 12 11.11 19.29 5.71
CA SER A 12 11.22 20.02 6.96
C SER A 12 10.29 21.24 6.93
N LEU A 13 9.47 21.38 7.99
CA LEU A 13 8.58 22.52 8.20
C LEU A 13 8.76 23.01 9.64
N GLY A 14 9.46 24.14 9.79
CA GLY A 14 9.84 24.64 11.11
C GLY A 14 10.89 23.75 11.75
N GLU A 15 10.61 23.26 12.96
CA GLU A 15 11.51 22.34 13.70
C GLU A 15 11.20 20.87 13.45
N GLU A 16 10.12 20.56 12.73
CA GLU A 16 9.75 19.18 12.43
C GLU A 16 10.29 18.74 11.06
N THR A 17 10.87 17.54 11.02
CA THR A 17 11.28 16.87 9.79
C THR A 17 10.56 15.53 9.68
N VAL A 18 9.96 15.28 8.52
CA VAL A 18 9.31 14.03 8.18
C VAL A 18 9.96 13.48 6.91
N THR A 19 10.28 12.19 6.90
CA THR A 19 10.86 11.52 5.72
C THR A 19 9.95 10.41 5.26
N TYR A 20 9.53 10.50 4.00
CA TYR A 20 8.78 9.46 3.31
C TYR A 20 9.77 8.57 2.55
N LEU A 21 9.85 7.31 2.95
CA LEU A 21 10.62 6.28 2.26
C LEU A 21 9.65 5.43 1.43
N SER A 22 9.73 5.55 0.12
CA SER A 22 8.98 4.73 -0.84
C SER A 22 9.88 3.65 -1.39
N ILE A 23 9.37 2.43 -1.39
CA ILE A 23 10.13 1.26 -1.76
C ILE A 23 9.38 0.46 -2.82
N ASP A 24 10.03 0.24 -3.95
CA ASP A 24 9.46 -0.54 -5.04
C ASP A 24 9.53 -2.04 -4.70
N CYS A 25 8.54 -2.52 -3.95
CA CYS A 25 8.33 -3.94 -3.65
C CYS A 25 6.84 -4.20 -3.46
N ASN A 26 6.48 -5.48 -3.31
CA ASN A 26 5.13 -5.92 -2.93
C ASN A 26 4.84 -5.49 -1.48
N ASN A 27 4.93 -6.41 -0.54
CA ASN A 27 4.72 -6.17 0.88
C ASN A 27 6.04 -6.19 1.63
N MET A 28 6.13 -5.37 2.67
CA MET A 28 7.29 -5.36 3.56
C MET A 28 7.25 -6.56 4.50
N VAL A 29 8.39 -7.23 4.67
CA VAL A 29 8.54 -8.28 5.68
C VAL A 29 8.36 -7.66 7.08
N PRO A 30 7.55 -8.26 7.98
CA PRO A 30 7.31 -7.70 9.32
C PRO A 30 8.59 -7.41 10.12
N ASP A 31 9.59 -8.28 10.03
CA ASP A 31 10.86 -8.08 10.75
C ASP A 31 11.64 -6.87 10.23
N LEU A 32 11.63 -6.63 8.92
CA LEU A 32 12.23 -5.44 8.32
C LEU A 32 11.50 -4.16 8.77
N ARG A 33 10.18 -4.22 8.91
CA ARG A 33 9.37 -3.12 9.44
C ARG A 33 9.78 -2.75 10.86
N SER A 34 10.08 -3.73 11.70
CA SER A 34 10.54 -3.49 13.08
C SER A 34 11.87 -2.74 13.13
N PHE A 35 12.78 -2.96 12.16
CA PHE A 35 14.04 -2.23 12.09
C PHE A 35 13.90 -0.79 11.54
N LEU A 36 12.79 -0.50 10.86
CA LEU A 36 12.47 0.77 10.20
C LEU A 36 11.30 1.47 10.89
N ASP A 37 11.25 1.41 12.22
CA ASP A 37 10.22 2.10 12.98
C ASP A 37 10.26 3.63 12.80
N PHE A 38 9.25 4.29 13.36
CA PHE A 38 9.01 5.73 13.21
C PHE A 38 10.18 6.62 13.69
N ASN A 39 10.99 6.16 14.65
CA ASN A 39 12.10 6.90 15.25
C ASN A 39 13.47 6.25 14.92
N SER A 40 13.49 5.31 13.99
CA SER A 40 14.66 4.50 13.67
C SER A 40 15.80 5.27 13.00
N VAL A 41 15.55 6.52 12.61
CA VAL A 41 16.54 7.49 12.11
C VAL A 41 16.40 8.79 12.89
N GLU A 42 17.49 9.21 13.52
CA GLU A 42 17.55 10.47 14.25
C GLU A 42 17.27 11.68 13.34
N GLY A 43 16.57 12.68 13.88
CA GLY A 43 16.29 13.93 13.16
C GLY A 43 15.11 13.88 12.19
N THR A 44 14.37 12.78 12.11
CA THR A 44 13.14 12.70 11.31
C THR A 44 12.11 11.74 11.89
N LYS A 45 10.84 12.03 11.65
CA LYS A 45 9.75 11.05 11.73
C LYS A 45 9.76 10.22 10.44
N LEU A 46 9.98 8.91 10.50
CA LEU A 46 10.07 8.04 9.33
C LEU A 46 8.71 7.43 8.96
N ILE A 47 8.28 7.63 7.72
CA ILE A 47 7.10 7.01 7.13
C ILE A 47 7.55 6.10 6.00
N VAL A 48 7.31 4.80 6.11
CA VAL A 48 7.69 3.83 5.08
C VAL A 48 6.48 3.34 4.31
N SER A 49 6.59 3.29 2.99
CA SER A 49 5.54 2.85 2.07
C SER A 49 6.14 1.91 1.02
N THR A 50 5.34 0.92 0.59
CA THR A 50 5.67 0.05 -0.53
C THR A 50 4.74 0.38 -1.71
N THR A 51 5.20 0.13 -2.95
CA THR A 51 4.40 0.39 -4.15
C THR A 51 3.45 -0.74 -4.52
N ASP A 52 3.47 -1.84 -3.77
CA ASP A 52 2.72 -3.07 -4.05
C ASP A 52 3.01 -3.66 -5.44
N THR A 53 4.29 -3.61 -5.85
CA THR A 53 4.70 -4.09 -7.17
C THR A 53 4.62 -5.61 -7.22
N HIS A 54 3.67 -6.13 -8.01
CA HIS A 54 3.60 -7.54 -8.41
C HIS A 54 4.23 -7.73 -9.79
N GLU A 55 5.48 -8.14 -9.83
CA GLU A 55 6.12 -8.45 -11.10
C GLU A 55 5.73 -9.87 -11.53
N THR A 56 4.98 -10.00 -12.63
CA THR A 56 4.61 -11.31 -13.22
C THR A 56 5.82 -12.08 -13.77
N LEU A 57 6.98 -11.42 -13.87
CA LEU A 57 8.27 -11.99 -14.26
C LEU A 57 9.29 -12.04 -13.10
N ALA A 58 8.92 -11.60 -11.89
CA ALA A 58 9.73 -11.89 -10.72
C ALA A 58 9.56 -13.37 -10.35
N THR A 59 10.64 -13.97 -9.85
CA THR A 59 10.61 -15.32 -9.31
C THR A 59 9.51 -15.44 -8.24
N ARG A 60 8.99 -16.67 -8.03
CA ARG A 60 7.83 -17.00 -7.16
C ARG A 60 7.98 -16.65 -5.67
N VAL A 61 9.03 -15.94 -5.27
CA VAL A 61 9.41 -15.68 -3.88
C VAL A 61 9.41 -14.17 -3.62
N ALA A 62 8.92 -13.75 -2.45
CA ALA A 62 8.79 -12.34 -2.08
C ALA A 62 10.17 -11.66 -2.02
N TYR A 63 10.42 -10.69 -2.90
CA TYR A 63 11.63 -9.88 -2.85
C TYR A 63 11.52 -8.78 -1.80
N ASN A 64 12.62 -8.56 -1.09
CA ASN A 64 12.79 -7.35 -0.31
C ASN A 64 13.03 -6.14 -1.25
N PRO A 65 12.87 -4.91 -0.73
CA PRO A 65 13.16 -3.63 -1.40
C PRO A 65 14.32 -3.56 -2.39
N LEU A 66 15.39 -4.33 -2.12
CA LEU A 66 16.67 -4.25 -2.81
C LEU A 66 16.90 -5.45 -3.75
N GLY A 67 15.87 -6.27 -3.98
CA GLY A 67 15.98 -7.48 -4.80
C GLY A 67 16.88 -8.54 -4.18
N ARG A 68 17.17 -8.47 -2.87
CA ARG A 68 17.89 -9.49 -2.14
C ARG A 68 16.90 -10.50 -1.54
N GLU A 69 17.28 -11.75 -1.52
CA GLU A 69 16.59 -12.78 -0.77
C GLU A 69 17.32 -12.94 0.55
N CYS A 70 16.63 -12.69 1.68
CA CYS A 70 17.23 -12.90 2.99
C CYS A 70 16.87 -14.25 3.62
N GLU A 71 15.91 -15.01 3.07
CA GLU A 71 15.46 -16.32 3.60
C GLU A 71 15.15 -16.29 5.12
N GLY A 72 14.73 -15.14 5.67
CA GLY A 72 14.51 -14.96 7.12
C GLY A 72 15.78 -14.78 7.97
N LYS A 73 16.97 -14.66 7.36
CA LYS A 73 18.22 -14.33 8.08
C LYS A 73 18.19 -12.89 8.58
N ILE A 74 18.20 -12.74 9.90
CA ILE A 74 18.09 -11.44 10.59
C ILE A 74 19.24 -10.51 10.19
N ASP A 75 20.48 -11.01 10.10
CA ASP A 75 21.65 -10.18 9.75
C ASP A 75 21.49 -9.52 8.38
N CYS A 76 20.96 -10.27 7.40
CA CYS A 76 20.66 -9.74 6.06
C CYS A 76 19.60 -8.63 6.12
N LEU A 77 18.53 -8.82 6.91
CA LEU A 77 17.49 -7.80 7.10
C LEU A 77 18.04 -6.54 7.78
N MET A 78 18.94 -6.71 8.75
CA MET A 78 19.60 -5.59 9.43
C MET A 78 20.50 -4.79 8.47
N GLU A 79 21.28 -5.47 7.62
CA GLU A 79 22.08 -4.81 6.59
C GLU A 79 21.22 -3.96 5.65
N ILE A 80 20.08 -4.50 5.23
CA ILE A 80 19.13 -3.77 4.37
C ILE A 80 18.54 -2.59 5.10
N ALA A 81 18.13 -2.77 6.35
CA ALA A 81 17.60 -1.68 7.15
C ALA A 81 18.64 -0.55 7.28
N ASP A 82 19.91 -0.85 7.52
CA ASP A 82 20.95 0.18 7.60
C ASP A 82 21.19 0.89 6.25
N GLN A 83 21.16 0.15 5.13
CA GLN A 83 21.23 0.74 3.80
C GLN A 83 20.05 1.70 3.54
N LEU A 84 18.83 1.32 3.92
CA LEU A 84 17.65 2.17 3.80
C LEU A 84 17.74 3.41 4.70
N LYS A 85 18.22 3.25 5.95
CA LYS A 85 18.47 4.36 6.87
C LYS A 85 19.52 5.33 6.33
N LYS A 86 20.54 4.83 5.63
CA LYS A 86 21.53 5.67 4.95
C LYS A 86 20.89 6.55 3.88
N VAL A 87 20.02 6.00 3.03
CA VAL A 87 19.26 6.77 2.02
C VAL A 87 18.40 7.86 2.68
N VAL A 88 17.77 7.55 3.82
CA VAL A 88 17.02 8.55 4.61
C VAL A 88 17.93 9.67 5.11
N ARG A 89 19.10 9.35 5.69
CA ARG A 89 20.06 10.35 6.16
C ARG A 89 20.57 11.23 5.03
N GLU A 90 20.88 10.65 3.87
CA GLU A 90 21.31 11.39 2.67
C GLU A 90 20.22 12.36 2.22
N SER A 91 18.96 11.93 2.17
CA SER A 91 17.81 12.78 1.85
C SER A 91 17.67 13.99 2.79
N ILE A 92 17.92 13.81 4.10
CA ILE A 92 17.89 14.91 5.08
C ILE A 92 19.02 15.91 4.80
N VAL A 93 20.23 15.42 4.56
CA VAL A 93 21.42 16.26 4.32
C VAL A 93 21.28 17.07 3.03
N GLU A 94 20.64 16.51 2.01
CA GLU A 94 20.46 17.14 0.71
C GLU A 94 19.26 18.09 0.62
N MET A 95 18.51 18.30 1.71
CA MET A 95 17.34 19.18 1.73
C MET A 95 17.67 20.62 1.29
N ARG A 96 16.79 21.20 0.47
CA ARG A 96 16.93 22.56 -0.05
C ARG A 96 15.63 23.32 0.11
N LYS A 97 15.72 24.64 0.22
CA LYS A 97 14.54 25.52 0.22
C LYS A 97 13.91 25.49 -1.17
N VAL A 98 12.66 25.03 -1.24
CA VAL A 98 11.88 24.94 -2.47
C VAL A 98 10.48 25.51 -2.26
N ARG A 99 9.84 25.95 -3.36
CA ARG A 99 8.40 26.28 -3.34
C ARG A 99 7.63 25.03 -3.74
N VAL A 100 6.83 24.51 -2.82
CA VAL A 100 5.98 23.34 -3.08
C VAL A 100 4.67 23.80 -3.72
N ARG A 101 4.23 23.09 -4.75
CA ARG A 101 2.87 23.21 -5.31
C ARG A 101 2.25 21.82 -5.34
N TYR A 102 0.98 21.75 -5.02
CA TYR A 102 0.20 20.52 -5.11
C TYR A 102 -0.84 20.67 -6.23
N TYR A 103 -0.98 19.62 -7.04
CA TYR A 103 -2.01 19.53 -8.06
C TYR A 103 -2.80 18.25 -7.81
N ARG A 104 -4.12 18.37 -7.96
CA ARG A 104 -5.05 17.24 -7.93
C ARG A 104 -5.72 17.15 -9.28
N GLY A 105 -5.77 15.95 -9.83
CA GLY A 105 -6.50 15.64 -11.05
C GLY A 105 -7.26 14.33 -10.91
N CYS A 106 -8.24 14.13 -11.77
CA CYS A 106 -8.91 12.86 -11.94
C CYS A 106 -8.38 12.21 -13.23
N LEU A 107 -7.93 10.97 -13.12
CA LEU A 107 -7.55 10.16 -14.27
C LEU A 107 -8.68 9.17 -14.53
N ASN A 108 -9.33 9.29 -15.69
CA ASN A 108 -10.23 8.26 -16.18
C ASN A 108 -9.37 7.15 -16.78
N LEU A 109 -8.98 6.19 -15.95
CA LEU A 109 -8.22 5.03 -16.38
C LEU A 109 -9.22 3.95 -16.85
N PRO A 110 -9.08 3.42 -18.08
CA PRO A 110 -9.87 2.27 -18.48
C PRO A 110 -9.46 1.08 -17.60
N LEU A 111 -10.39 0.61 -16.77
CA LEU A 111 -10.17 -0.56 -15.93
C LEU A 111 -10.48 -1.81 -16.74
N ILE A 112 -9.50 -2.71 -16.88
CA ILE A 112 -9.76 -4.03 -17.47
C ILE A 112 -10.78 -4.75 -16.58
N GLY A 113 -11.93 -5.11 -17.14
CA GLY A 113 -13.03 -5.76 -16.41
C GLY A 113 -14.07 -4.81 -15.81
N GLU A 114 -14.08 -3.53 -16.19
CA GLU A 114 -15.13 -2.57 -15.80
C GLU A 114 -16.55 -3.10 -16.12
N GLU A 115 -16.73 -3.73 -17.30
CA GLU A 115 -17.99 -4.36 -17.68
C GLU A 115 -18.39 -5.52 -16.74
N ASN A 116 -17.42 -6.31 -16.28
CA ASN A 116 -17.65 -7.40 -15.33
C ASN A 116 -18.01 -6.87 -13.93
N MET A 117 -17.38 -5.78 -13.50
CA MET A 117 -17.70 -5.08 -12.24
C MET A 117 -19.10 -4.48 -12.28
N ILE A 118 -19.46 -3.79 -13.37
CA ILE A 118 -20.82 -3.25 -13.56
C ILE A 118 -21.85 -4.37 -13.57
N SER A 119 -21.54 -5.49 -14.24
CA SER A 119 -22.40 -6.68 -14.27
C SER A 119 -22.58 -7.28 -12.87
N LEU A 120 -21.52 -7.41 -12.07
CA LEU A 120 -21.60 -7.89 -10.70
C LEU A 120 -22.41 -6.95 -9.80
N VAL A 121 -22.19 -5.63 -9.90
CA VAL A 121 -22.97 -4.63 -9.15
C VAL A 121 -24.45 -4.69 -9.52
N SER A 122 -24.77 -4.88 -10.81
CA SER A 122 -26.15 -5.02 -11.28
C SER A 122 -26.82 -6.29 -10.75
N LEU A 123 -26.09 -7.41 -10.69
CA LEU A 123 -26.57 -8.68 -10.14
C LEU A 123 -26.81 -8.58 -8.63
N MET A 124 -25.93 -7.86 -7.91
CA MET A 124 -26.15 -7.57 -6.48
C MET A 124 -27.41 -6.73 -6.26
N GLY A 125 -27.65 -5.71 -7.11
CA GLY A 125 -28.89 -4.93 -7.10
C GLY A 125 -30.13 -5.80 -7.31
N LEU A 126 -30.13 -6.67 -8.32
CA LEU A 126 -31.22 -7.61 -8.57
C LEU A 126 -31.46 -8.58 -7.41
N SER A 127 -30.40 -9.08 -6.79
CA SER A 127 -30.51 -9.98 -5.63
C SER A 127 -31.18 -9.31 -4.42
N SER A 128 -30.94 -8.01 -4.22
CA SER A 128 -31.56 -7.22 -3.15
C SER A 128 -33.07 -7.03 -3.38
N MET A 129 -33.47 -6.80 -4.64
CA MET A 129 -34.87 -6.69 -5.03
C MET A 129 -35.59 -8.03 -4.91
N ALA A 130 -34.92 -9.13 -5.30
CA ALA A 130 -35.45 -10.48 -5.17
C ALA A 130 -35.71 -10.87 -3.70
N LYS A 131 -34.83 -10.49 -2.76
CA LYS A 131 -35.08 -10.67 -1.32
C LYS A 131 -36.32 -9.94 -0.83
N GLY A 132 -36.53 -8.70 -1.28
CA GLY A 132 -37.73 -7.92 -0.95
C GLY A 132 -39.00 -8.56 -1.48
N LEU A 133 -38.98 -9.05 -2.72
CA LEU A 133 -40.11 -9.74 -3.33
C LEU A 133 -40.40 -11.10 -2.68
N LEU A 134 -39.36 -11.87 -2.31
CA LEU A 134 -39.52 -13.12 -1.57
C LEU A 134 -40.12 -12.88 -0.18
N ALA A 135 -39.65 -11.86 0.53
CA ALA A 135 -40.22 -11.47 1.83
C ALA A 135 -41.71 -11.11 1.70
N LEU A 136 -42.09 -10.34 0.67
CA LEU A 136 -43.49 -10.00 0.37
C LEU A 136 -44.34 -11.22 -0.04
N SER A 137 -43.75 -12.24 -0.63
CA SER A 137 -44.47 -13.47 -1.01
C SER A 137 -44.70 -14.40 0.18
N LEU A 138 -43.81 -14.37 1.17
CA LEU A 138 -43.85 -15.21 2.38
C LEU A 138 -44.70 -14.60 3.50
N THR A 139 -44.89 -13.28 3.53
CA THR A 139 -45.72 -12.60 4.54
C THR A 139 -47.17 -13.09 4.61
N PRO A 140 -47.92 -13.27 3.50
CA PRO A 140 -49.28 -13.82 3.59
C PRO A 140 -49.31 -15.28 4.05
N GLN A 141 -48.27 -16.07 3.74
CA GLN A 141 -48.18 -17.47 4.13
C GLN A 141 -47.94 -17.62 5.65
N ILE A 142 -47.14 -16.74 6.24
CA ILE A 142 -46.90 -16.70 7.69
C ILE A 142 -48.16 -16.23 8.44
N LEU A 143 -48.91 -15.28 7.88
CA LEU A 143 -50.17 -14.80 8.46
C LEU A 143 -51.26 -15.89 8.51
N ILE A 144 -51.30 -16.77 7.52
CA ILE A 144 -52.25 -17.90 7.48
C ILE A 144 -51.95 -18.95 8.57
N PHE A 145 -50.68 -19.11 8.98
CA PHE A 145 -50.31 -20.03 10.07
C PHE A 145 -50.52 -19.46 11.49
N LEU A 146 -50.80 -18.16 11.61
CA LEU A 146 -51.00 -17.45 12.88
C LEU A 146 -52.47 -17.14 13.20
N ILE A 147 -53.40 -17.56 12.32
CA ILE A 147 -54.87 -17.54 12.52
C ILE A 147 -55.33 -18.95 12.83
#